data_AF-A0A6B3NSS2-F1
#
_entry.id   AF-A0A6B3NSS2-F1
#
_cell.length_a   1.000
_cell.length_b   1.000
_cell.length_c   1.000
_cell.angle_alpha   90.00
_cell.angle_beta   90.00
_cell.angle_gamma   90.00
#
_symmetry.space_group_name_H-M   'P 1'
#
loop_
_entity.id
_entity.type
_entity.pdbx_description
1 polymer ?
#
loop_
_entity_poly.entity_id
_entity_poly.type
_entity_poly.pdbx_seq_one_letter_code
_entity_poly.pdbx_strand_id
1 'polypeptide(L)' 'KLPEGFQRSEFLLEHGAIDMIIARSELRPRLGHLLAQMMGLPTPVFVAPVVEPIVVPPVPANV' A
#
# COMPACT_ATOMS: atom_id res chain seq x y z
N LYS A 1 7.27 7.14 -30.77
CA LYS A 1 7.68 6.24 -29.67
C LYS A 1 7.07 6.78 -28.38
N LEU A 2 6.64 5.92 -27.45
CA LEU A 2 6.12 6.37 -26.15
C LEU A 2 7.27 6.94 -25.31
N PRO A 3 7.00 7.95 -24.45
CA PRO A 3 7.98 8.45 -23.49
C PRO A 3 8.52 7.33 -22.59
N GLU A 4 9.73 7.52 -22.08
CA GLU A 4 10.28 6.61 -21.06
C GLU A 4 9.41 6.65 -19.80
N GLY A 5 9.18 5.48 -19.20
CA GLY A 5 8.36 5.39 -17.99
C GLY A 5 6.89 5.71 -18.21
N PHE A 6 6.39 5.81 -19.45
CA PHE A 6 4.97 6.03 -19.71
C PHE A 6 4.10 5.02 -18.93
N GLN A 7 3.08 5.51 -18.23
CA GLN A 7 2.20 4.76 -17.30
C GLN A 7 2.85 4.22 -16.02
N ARG A 8 4.13 4.51 -15.75
CA ARG A 8 4.72 4.27 -14.44
C ARG A 8 4.17 5.28 -13.43
N SER A 9 4.11 4.89 -12.16
CA SER A 9 3.59 5.76 -11.10
C SER A 9 4.33 7.08 -11.03
N GLU A 10 5.66 7.06 -11.22
CA GLU A 10 6.53 8.23 -11.22
C GLU A 10 6.16 9.20 -12.35
N PHE A 11 5.99 8.67 -13.57
CA PHE A 11 5.55 9.45 -14.73
C PHE A 11 4.16 10.09 -14.49
N LEU A 12 3.22 9.32 -13.96
CA LEU A 12 1.86 9.81 -13.68
C LEU A 12 1.85 10.90 -12.61
N LEU A 13 2.71 10.78 -11.58
CA LEU A 13 2.85 11.78 -10.52
C LEU A 13 3.43 13.09 -11.08
N GLU A 14 4.49 13.02 -11.89
CA GLU A 14 5.10 14.20 -12.51
C GLU A 14 4.13 14.99 -13.41
N HIS A 15 3.18 14.28 -14.05
CA HIS A 15 2.16 14.89 -14.91
C HIS A 15 0.88 15.26 -14.15
N GLY A 16 0.84 15.11 -12.83
CA GLY A 16 -0.30 15.49 -11.99
C GLY A 16 -1.53 14.60 -12.16
N ALA A 17 -1.38 13.39 -12.71
CA ALA A 17 -2.48 12.44 -12.87
C ALA A 17 -2.79 11.66 -11.58
N ILE A 18 -1.85 11.61 -10.64
CA ILE A 18 -2.01 11.02 -9.30
C ILE A 18 -1.38 11.95 -8.26
N ASP A 19 -1.90 11.93 -7.03
CA ASP A 19 -1.43 12.83 -5.96
C ASP A 19 -0.20 12.32 -5.21
N MET A 20 -0.04 10.99 -5.11
CA MET A 20 1.02 10.39 -4.31
C MET A 20 1.33 8.94 -4.71
N ILE A 21 2.54 8.51 -4.38
CA ILE A 21 3.00 7.12 -4.47
C ILE A 21 3.35 6.69 -3.04
N ILE A 22 2.81 5.56 -2.59
CA ILE A 22 2.99 5.07 -1.22
C ILE A 22 3.42 3.61 -1.19
N ALA A 23 4.24 3.25 -0.21
CA ALA A 23 4.61 1.87 0.01
C ALA A 23 3.39 1.04 0.45
N ARG A 24 3.33 -0.23 0.04
CA ARG A 24 2.18 -1.10 0.33
C ARG A 24 1.93 -1.29 1.83
N SER A 25 2.98 -1.32 2.65
CA SER A 25 2.89 -1.40 4.11
C SER A 25 2.19 -0.18 4.74
N GLU A 26 2.25 0.98 4.07
CA GLU A 26 1.69 2.25 4.55
C GLU A 26 0.29 2.53 4.00
N LEU A 27 -0.19 1.71 3.05
CA LEU A 27 -1.49 1.91 2.40
C LEU A 27 -2.63 1.96 3.41
N ARG A 28 -2.67 1.01 4.35
CA ARG A 28 -3.73 0.92 5.36
C ARG A 28 -3.79 2.16 6.26
N PRO A 29 -2.69 2.60 6.89
CA PRO A 29 -2.74 3.83 7.69
C PRO A 29 -3.05 5.08 6.85
N ARG A 30 -2.44 5.23 5.67
CA ARG A 30 -2.67 6.39 4.79
C ARG A 30 -4.13 6.52 4.37
N LEU A 31 -4.75 5.43 3.94
CA LEU A 31 -6.14 5.44 3.47
C LEU A 31 -7.10 5.82 4.59
N GLY A 32 -6.91 5.27 5.79
CA GLY A 32 -7.75 5.59 6.95
C GLY A 32 -7.65 7.06 7.36
N HIS A 33 -6.45 7.63 7.31
CA HIS A 33 -6.25 9.06 7.59
C HIS A 33 -6.97 9.94 6.57
N LEU A 34 -6.81 9.64 5.27
CA LEU A 34 -7.42 10.43 4.20
C LEU A 34 -8.96 10.41 4.30
N LEU A 35 -9.54 9.23 4.49
CA LEU A 35 -10.99 9.08 4.63
C LEU A 35 -11.50 9.82 5.88
N ALA A 36 -10.81 9.71 7.01
CA ALA A 36 -11.20 10.44 8.22
C ALA A 36 -11.21 11.95 8.00
N GLN A 37 -10.18 12.50 7.34
CA GLN A 37 -10.11 13.93 7.01
C GLN A 37 -11.24 14.35 6.07
N MET A 38 -11.50 13.59 5.01
CA MET A 38 -12.57 13.89 4.04
C MET A 38 -13.97 13.82 4.67
N MET A 39 -14.14 13.05 5.74
CA MET A 39 -15.41 12.88 6.45
C MET A 39 -15.53 13.74 7.72
N GLY A 40 -14.51 14.53 8.07
CA GLY A 40 -14.50 15.31 9.31
C GLY A 40 -14.46 14.45 10.58
N LEU A 41 -13.90 13.25 10.49
CA LEU A 41 -13.77 12.30 11.60
C LEU A 41 -12.37 12.38 12.25
N PRO A 42 -12.23 11.94 13.51
CA PRO A 42 -10.92 11.86 14.15
C PRO A 42 -9.99 10.89 13.42
N THR A 43 -8.69 11.21 13.42
CA THR A 43 -7.67 10.39 12.76
C THR A 43 -7.50 9.04 13.44
N PRO A 44 -7.66 7.90 12.72
CA PRO A 44 -7.48 6.58 13.31
C PRO A 44 -6.02 6.27 13.66
N VAL A 45 -5.82 5.61 14.80
CA VAL A 45 -4.52 5.08 15.23
C VAL A 45 -4.40 3.64 14.73
N PHE A 46 -3.35 3.36 13.96
CA PHE A 46 -3.07 2.03 13.45
C PHE A 46 -1.93 1.40 14.23
N VAL A 47 -2.24 0.30 14.92
CA VAL A 47 -1.23 -0.59 15.49
C VAL A 47 -1.01 -1.70 14.47
N ALA A 48 0.22 -1.86 13.98
CA ALA A 48 0.54 -2.95 13.08
C ALA A 48 0.32 -4.29 13.81
N PRO A 49 -0.41 -5.26 13.21
CA PRO A 49 -0.52 -6.57 13.81
C PRO A 49 0.87 -7.22 13.86
N VAL A 50 1.22 -7.83 14.99
CA VAL A 50 2.39 -8.71 15.07
C VAL A 50 2.10 -9.91 14.18
N VAL A 51 2.80 -10.01 13.06
CA VAL A 51 2.71 -11.18 12.18
C VAL A 51 3.57 -12.26 12.80
N GLU A 52 2.96 -13.22 13.46
CA GLU A 52 3.68 -14.44 13.86
C GLU A 52 4.14 -15.17 12.59
N PRO A 53 5.38 -15.69 12.56
CA PRO A 53 5.89 -16.40 11.40
C PRO A 53 5.00 -17.60 11.10
N ILE A 54 4.49 -17.66 9.86
CA ILE A 54 3.72 -18.81 9.38
C ILE A 54 4.68 -20.00 9.33
N VAL A 55 4.52 -20.94 10.25
CA VAL A 55 5.23 -22.23 10.20
C VAL A 55 4.61 -23.03 9.08
N VAL A 56 5.26 -23.05 7.91
CA VAL A 56 4.87 -23.93 6.81
C VAL A 56 5.30 -25.35 7.22
N PRO A 57 4.37 -26.31 7.40
CA PRO A 57 4.75 -27.68 7.68
C PRO A 57 5.57 -28.25 6.51
N PRO A 58 6.52 -29.15 6.76
CA PRO A 58 7.31 -29.76 5.69
C PRO A 58 6.37 -30.44 4.70
N VAL A 59 6.56 -30.16 3.40
CA VAL A 59 5.82 -30.82 2.33
C VAL A 59 6.09 -32.32 2.45
N PRO A 60 5.04 -33.16 2.59
CA PRO A 60 5.25 -34.60 2.65
C PRO A 60 5.94 -35.06 1.37
N ALA A 61 7.08 -35.72 1.51
CA ALA A 61 7.70 -36.42 0.39
C ALA A 61 6.72 -37.52 -0.03
N ASN A 62 6.20 -37.40 -1.25
CA ASN A 62 5.27 -38.36 -1.84
C ASN A 62 5.75 -39.80 -1.60
N VAL A 63 4.82 -40.65 -1.13
CA VAL A 63 4.90 -42.12 -1.19
C VAL A 63 4.16 -42.58 -2.44
#